data_AF-A0A255HP93-F1
#
_entry.id   AF-A0A255HP93-F1
#
_cell.length_a   1.000
_cell.length_b   1.000
_cell.length_c   1.000
_cell.angle_alpha   90.00
_cell.angle_beta   90.00
_cell.angle_gamma   90.00
#
_symmetry.space_group_name_H-M   'P 1'
#
loop_
_entity.id
_entity.type
_entity.pdbx_description
1 polymer ?
#
loop_
_entity_poly.entity_id
_entity_poly.type
_entity_poly.pdbx_seq_one_letter_code
_entity_poly.pdbx_strand_id
1 'polypeptide(L)'
;MRTINEHKINPANDTISITVTDAPGSGGANHRYEIGGFDASKNVSCSTVGAPDSELVLMFQNGPIPENGANGVTHEVLLAIVADRLRSFQAGPFACKANACALTHIEEAQHWLQQRTIERMRRGVEGTHTV
;
A
#
# COMPACT_ATOMS: atom_id res chain seq x y z
N MET A 1 3.51 -1.80 19.23
CA MET A 1 4.30 -1.01 18.26
C MET A 1 5.47 -1.85 17.76
N ARG A 2 5.67 -1.95 16.44
CA ARG A 2 6.80 -2.66 15.81
C ARG A 2 7.32 -1.89 14.60
N THR A 3 8.55 -2.17 14.18
CA THR A 3 9.16 -1.57 12.98
C THR A 3 9.29 -2.59 11.85
N ILE A 4 9.27 -2.09 10.60
CA ILE A 4 9.48 -2.85 9.36
C ILE A 4 10.79 -2.33 8.74
N ASN A 5 11.69 -3.22 8.32
CA ASN A 5 13.04 -2.87 7.88
C ASN A 5 13.46 -3.53 6.56
N GLU A 6 12.60 -4.33 5.94
CA GLU A 6 12.85 -5.10 4.71
C GLU A 6 13.20 -4.20 3.52
N HIS A 7 12.81 -2.92 3.56
CA HIS A 7 13.14 -1.93 2.53
C HIS A 7 14.57 -1.38 2.64
N LYS A 8 15.26 -1.56 3.77
CA LYS A 8 16.59 -0.99 4.05
C LYS A 8 17.71 -1.76 3.37
N ILE A 9 17.86 -1.49 2.06
CA ILE A 9 18.87 -2.14 1.21
C ILE A 9 19.88 -1.14 0.61
N ASN A 10 19.70 0.16 0.86
CA ASN A 10 20.57 1.23 0.35
C ASN A 10 20.48 2.47 1.25
N PRO A 11 21.44 3.41 1.13
CA PRO A 11 21.50 4.61 1.99
C PRO A 11 20.25 5.49 1.94
N ALA A 12 19.53 5.52 0.82
CA ALA A 12 18.29 6.30 0.72
C ALA A 12 17.14 5.67 1.52
N ASN A 13 17.07 4.34 1.55
CA ASN A 13 16.06 3.62 2.31
C ASN A 13 16.40 3.51 3.80
N ASP A 14 17.68 3.63 4.16
CA ASP A 14 18.13 3.59 5.57
C ASP A 14 17.58 4.76 6.38
N THR A 15 17.37 5.92 5.75
CA THR A 15 16.77 7.09 6.40
C THR A 15 15.26 6.96 6.56
N ILE A 16 14.61 6.09 5.79
CA ILE A 16 13.15 5.92 5.82
C ILE A 16 12.77 4.93 6.93
N SER A 17 11.89 5.34 7.83
CA SER A 17 11.32 4.51 8.88
C SER A 17 9.89 4.07 8.52
N ILE A 18 9.52 2.87 8.95
CA ILE A 18 8.14 2.38 8.90
C ILE A 18 7.79 1.84 10.28
N THR A 19 6.82 2.47 10.94
CA THR A 19 6.36 2.11 12.29
C THR A 19 4.90 1.69 12.25
N VAL A 20 4.62 0.54 12.86
CA VAL A 20 3.27 0.02 13.05
C VAL A 20 2.81 0.40 14.45
N THR A 21 1.81 1.28 14.56
CA THR A 21 1.52 1.96 15.84
C THR A 21 0.28 1.48 16.56
N ASP A 22 -0.64 0.78 15.89
CA ASP A 22 -1.86 0.23 16.51
C ASP A 22 -1.66 -1.23 16.98
N ALA A 23 -2.72 -1.80 17.57
CA ALA A 23 -2.81 -3.24 17.82
C ALA A 23 -3.41 -3.94 16.59
N PRO A 24 -3.06 -5.21 16.33
CA PRO A 24 -3.72 -5.99 15.29
C PRO A 24 -5.23 -6.06 15.51
N GLY A 25 -6.02 -5.89 14.45
CA GLY A 25 -7.47 -6.07 14.53
C GLY A 25 -7.90 -7.54 14.41
N SER A 26 -9.19 -7.76 14.16
CA SER A 26 -9.80 -9.09 14.10
C SER A 26 -9.19 -10.01 13.04
N GLY A 27 -8.66 -9.45 11.95
CA GLY A 27 -7.94 -10.18 10.91
C GLY A 27 -6.45 -10.44 11.18
N GLY A 28 -5.94 -10.06 12.36
CA GLY A 28 -4.53 -10.21 12.73
C GLY A 28 -3.57 -9.19 12.08
N ALA A 29 -4.09 -8.28 11.25
CA ALA A 29 -3.32 -7.20 10.65
C ALA A 29 -3.53 -5.88 11.40
N ASN A 30 -2.49 -5.05 11.38
CA ASN A 30 -2.51 -3.66 11.82
C ASN A 30 -3.09 -2.75 10.73
N HIS A 31 -3.65 -1.61 11.12
CA HIS A 31 -4.28 -0.66 10.20
C HIS A 31 -3.52 0.66 10.08
N ARG A 32 -2.64 0.98 11.02
CA ARG A 32 -1.91 2.25 11.06
C ARG A 32 -0.41 2.06 10.89
N TYR A 33 0.10 2.56 9.76
CA TYR A 33 1.52 2.56 9.43
C TYR A 33 1.97 4.01 9.26
N GLU A 34 2.96 4.42 10.04
CA GLU A 34 3.60 5.72 9.93
C GLU A 34 4.93 5.55 9.22
N ILE A 35 5.14 6.35 8.18
CA ILE A 35 6.35 6.36 7.37
C ILE A 35 6.99 7.72 7.55
N GLY A 36 8.27 7.78 7.92
CA GLY A 36 8.98 9.04 8.14
C GLY A 36 10.41 9.00 7.64
N GLY A 37 11.14 10.10 7.85
CA GLY A 37 12.57 10.19 7.57
C GLY A 37 12.95 10.48 6.11
N PHE A 38 11.96 10.78 5.26
CA PHE A 38 12.18 11.43 3.97
C PHE A 38 12.03 12.94 4.11
N ASP A 39 12.65 13.72 3.24
CA ASP A 39 12.58 15.18 3.27
C ASP A 39 11.70 15.69 2.12
N ALA A 40 10.42 15.96 2.42
CA ALA A 40 9.45 16.39 1.41
C ALA A 40 9.81 17.75 0.80
N SER A 41 10.53 18.61 1.52
CA SER A 41 10.94 19.94 1.03
C SER A 41 11.91 19.87 -0.15
N LYS A 42 12.64 18.75 -0.28
CA LYS A 42 13.55 18.49 -1.42
C LYS A 42 12.85 17.89 -2.63
N ASN A 43 11.58 17.53 -2.52
CA ASN A 43 10.82 16.94 -3.61
C ASN A 43 10.16 18.06 -4.44
N VAL A 44 10.54 18.19 -5.72
CA VAL A 44 10.00 19.20 -6.64
C VAL A 44 8.50 19.05 -6.91
N SER A 45 7.93 17.89 -6.63
CA SER A 45 6.49 17.64 -6.71
C SER A 45 5.73 18.09 -5.45
N CYS A 46 6.43 18.52 -4.41
CA CYS A 46 5.83 19.05 -3.18
C CYS A 46 5.42 20.52 -3.39
N SER A 47 4.28 20.76 -4.04
CA SER A 47 3.74 22.11 -4.22
C SER A 47 3.15 22.63 -2.92
N THR A 48 3.71 23.74 -2.42
CA THR A 48 3.36 24.40 -1.16
C THR A 48 1.93 24.95 -1.14
N VAL A 49 0.96 24.16 -0.68
CA VAL A 49 -0.15 24.57 0.22
C VAL A 49 -0.55 23.32 1.01
N GLY A 50 -0.32 23.30 2.33
CA GLY A 50 -0.66 22.15 3.19
C GLY A 50 0.23 20.92 2.95
N ALA A 51 1.51 21.13 2.59
CA ALA A 51 2.47 20.05 2.41
C ALA A 51 2.40 19.09 3.62
N PRO A 52 2.32 17.77 3.38
CA PRO A 52 2.44 16.85 4.49
C PRO A 52 3.76 17.13 5.20
N ASP A 53 3.77 16.99 6.52
CA ASP A 53 5.02 16.87 7.26
C ASP A 53 5.91 15.81 6.57
N SER A 54 7.19 15.71 6.91
CA SER A 54 8.11 14.66 6.43
C SER A 54 7.72 13.24 6.92
N GLU A 55 6.42 12.99 6.99
CA GLU A 55 5.67 11.89 7.53
C GLU A 55 4.49 11.58 6.60
N LEU A 56 4.30 10.30 6.32
CA LEU A 56 3.17 9.76 5.58
C LEU A 56 2.48 8.73 6.47
N VAL A 57 1.19 8.92 6.70
CA VAL A 57 0.39 7.98 7.48
C VAL A 57 -0.51 7.18 6.56
N LEU A 58 -0.30 5.85 6.51
CA LEU A 58 -1.18 4.92 5.81
C LEU A 58 -2.22 4.35 6.79
N MET A 59 -3.49 4.62 6.49
CA MET A 59 -4.65 4.06 7.17
C MET A 59 -5.28 2.98 6.31
N PHE A 60 -5.19 1.72 6.72
CA PHE A 60 -5.95 0.65 6.05
C PHE A 60 -7.39 0.63 6.52
N GLN A 61 -8.28 0.19 5.62
CA GLN A 61 -9.68 -0.09 5.94
C GLN A 61 -9.80 -0.93 7.21
N ASN A 62 -10.54 -0.43 8.19
CA ASN A 62 -10.76 -1.08 9.48
C ASN A 62 -12.23 -1.47 9.62
N GLY A 63 -12.48 -2.78 9.65
CA GLY A 63 -13.81 -3.36 9.71
C GLY A 63 -14.51 -3.50 8.35
N PRO A 64 -15.62 -4.27 8.28
CA PRO A 64 -16.38 -4.47 7.05
C PRO A 64 -16.95 -3.16 6.50
N ILE A 65 -16.87 -2.98 5.18
CA ILE A 65 -17.39 -1.79 4.48
C ILE A 65 -18.89 -1.58 4.71
N PRO A 66 -19.77 -2.61 4.70
CA PRO A 66 -21.20 -2.41 4.95
C PRO A 66 -21.51 -1.80 6.32
N GLU A 67 -20.65 -2.02 7.32
CA GLU A 67 -20.86 -1.56 8.69
C GLU A 67 -20.15 -0.24 8.99
N ASN A 68 -18.95 -0.04 8.43
CA ASN A 68 -18.06 1.06 8.80
C ASN A 68 -17.87 2.09 7.67
N GLY A 69 -18.42 1.83 6.49
CA GLY A 69 -18.11 2.56 5.28
C GLY A 69 -16.66 2.37 4.82
N ALA A 70 -16.26 3.13 3.80
CA ALA A 70 -14.86 3.22 3.38
C ALA A 70 -14.13 4.20 4.31
N ASN A 71 -13.25 3.68 5.18
CA ASN A 71 -12.54 4.46 6.20
C ASN A 71 -11.01 4.35 6.10
N GLY A 72 -10.48 3.69 5.06
CA GLY A 72 -9.06 3.59 4.79
C GLY A 72 -8.75 3.04 3.40
N VAL A 73 -7.46 2.96 3.07
CA VAL A 73 -6.97 2.35 1.84
C VAL A 73 -7.05 0.83 1.91
N THR A 74 -7.03 0.19 0.75
CA THR A 74 -6.95 -1.26 0.63
C THR A 74 -5.62 -1.68 0.02
N HIS A 75 -5.29 -2.97 0.10
CA HIS A 75 -4.10 -3.53 -0.53
C HIS A 75 -4.09 -3.27 -2.04
N GLU A 76 -5.26 -3.41 -2.68
CA GLU A 76 -5.47 -3.22 -4.11
C GLU A 76 -5.11 -1.80 -4.55
N VAL A 77 -5.48 -0.78 -3.77
CA VAL A 77 -5.14 0.63 -4.08
C VAL A 77 -3.63 0.84 -4.06
N LEU A 78 -2.93 0.34 -3.05
CA LEU A 78 -1.47 0.49 -2.97
C LEU A 78 -0.76 -0.29 -4.08
N LEU A 79 -1.19 -1.53 -4.36
CA LEU A 79 -0.64 -2.32 -5.46
C LEU A 79 -0.89 -1.66 -6.82
N ALA A 80 -2.06 -1.04 -7.03
CA ALA A 80 -2.36 -0.32 -8.27
C ALA A 80 -1.43 0.88 -8.49
N ILE A 81 -1.13 1.64 -7.43
CA ILE A 81 -0.18 2.76 -7.48
C ILE A 81 1.23 2.26 -7.85
N VAL A 82 1.70 1.18 -7.23
CA VAL A 82 3.04 0.63 -7.54
C VAL A 82 3.08 0.05 -8.96
N ALA A 83 2.03 -0.64 -9.40
CA ALA A 83 1.92 -1.15 -10.76
C ALA A 83 1.96 -0.03 -11.80
N ASP A 84 1.22 1.05 -11.60
CA ASP A 84 1.21 2.21 -12.49
C ASP A 84 2.60 2.83 -12.66
N ARG A 85 3.33 3.01 -11.54
CA ARG A 85 4.71 3.49 -11.56
C ARG A 85 5.63 2.54 -12.35
N LEU A 86 5.52 1.24 -12.14
CA LEU A 86 6.34 0.25 -12.85
C LEU A 86 6.02 0.19 -14.34
N ARG A 87 4.74 0.28 -14.73
CA ARG A 87 4.33 0.39 -16.15
C ARG A 87 4.94 1.64 -16.79
N SER A 88 4.91 2.77 -16.09
CA SER A 88 5.51 4.03 -16.56
C SER A 88 7.03 3.91 -16.74
N PHE A 89 7.75 3.31 -15.78
CA PHE A 89 9.19 3.08 -15.93
C PHE A 89 9.51 2.09 -17.06
N GLN A 90 8.69 1.05 -17.23
CA GLN A 90 8.87 0.03 -18.25
C GLN A 90 8.55 0.53 -19.66
N ALA A 91 7.63 1.49 -19.81
CA ALA A 91 7.35 2.16 -21.08
C ALA A 91 8.36 3.28 -21.39
N GLY A 92 9.05 3.79 -20.38
CA GLY A 92 9.99 4.90 -20.46
C GLY A 92 11.45 4.50 -20.72
N PRO A 93 12.39 5.45 -20.58
CA PRO A 93 13.81 5.23 -20.85
C PRO A 93 14.51 4.32 -19.83
N PHE A 94 13.83 3.97 -18.74
CA PHE A 94 14.36 3.13 -17.66
C PHE A 94 13.80 1.70 -17.70
N ALA A 95 13.33 1.25 -18.87
CA ALA A 95 12.82 -0.10 -19.07
C ALA A 95 13.88 -1.16 -18.75
N CYS A 96 13.54 -2.15 -17.93
CA CYS A 96 14.48 -3.22 -17.57
C CYS A 96 13.76 -4.51 -17.18
N LYS A 97 14.48 -5.64 -17.21
CA LYS A 97 13.93 -6.96 -16.89
C LYS A 97 13.41 -7.04 -15.44
N ALA A 98 14.10 -6.39 -14.50
CA ALA A 98 13.69 -6.38 -13.10
C ALA A 98 12.34 -5.66 -12.89
N ASN A 99 12.13 -4.52 -13.56
CA ASN A 99 10.87 -3.77 -13.52
C ASN A 99 9.71 -4.61 -14.09
N ALA A 100 9.92 -5.28 -15.23
CA ALA A 100 8.92 -6.16 -15.82
C ALA A 100 8.56 -7.34 -14.90
N CYS A 101 9.56 -7.99 -14.29
CA CYS A 101 9.35 -9.10 -13.36
C CYS A 101 8.56 -8.65 -12.11
N ALA A 102 8.94 -7.52 -11.52
CA ALA A 102 8.22 -6.95 -10.38
C ALA A 102 6.77 -6.61 -10.73
N LEU A 103 6.53 -6.02 -11.91
CA LEU A 103 5.19 -5.70 -12.39
C LEU A 103 4.31 -6.95 -12.53
N THR A 104 4.83 -8.03 -13.13
CA THR A 104 4.10 -9.29 -13.26
C THR A 104 3.61 -9.82 -11.91
N HIS A 105 4.47 -9.85 -10.89
CA HIS A 105 4.08 -10.34 -9.57
C HIS A 105 3.09 -9.42 -8.85
N ILE A 106 3.16 -8.11 -9.08
CA ILE A 106 2.19 -7.17 -8.53
C ILE A 106 0.82 -7.36 -9.20
N GLU A 107 0.77 -7.54 -10.52
CA GLU A 107 -0.46 -7.80 -11.25
C GLU A 107 -1.09 -9.15 -10.88
N GLU A 108 -0.25 -10.18 -10.66
CA GLU A 108 -0.69 -11.47 -10.14
C GLU A 108 -1.27 -11.34 -8.72
N ALA A 109 -0.61 -10.59 -7.83
CA ALA A 109 -1.14 -10.32 -6.49
C ALA A 109 -2.51 -9.61 -6.55
N GLN A 110 -2.68 -8.62 -7.44
CA GLN A 110 -3.98 -7.97 -7.66
C GLN A 110 -5.03 -8.95 -8.18
N HIS A 111 -4.66 -9.84 -9.12
CA HIS A 111 -5.57 -10.86 -9.65
C HIS A 111 -6.12 -11.75 -8.53
N TRP A 112 -5.26 -12.27 -7.65
CA TRP A 112 -5.69 -13.12 -6.53
C TRP A 112 -6.61 -12.41 -5.54
N LEU A 113 -6.33 -11.14 -5.24
CA LEU A 113 -7.19 -10.32 -4.38
C LEU A 113 -8.57 -10.09 -5.01
N GLN A 114 -8.62 -9.76 -6.30
CA GLN A 114 -9.87 -9.54 -7.04
C GLN A 114 -10.69 -10.83 -7.16
N GLN A 115 -10.05 -11.96 -7.48
CA GLN A 115 -10.72 -13.26 -7.55
C GLN A 115 -11.41 -13.58 -6.22
N ARG A 116 -10.70 -13.42 -5.09
CA ARG A 116 -11.28 -13.63 -3.76
C ARG A 116 -12.51 -12.75 -3.51
N THR A 117 -12.49 -11.49 -3.93
CA THR A 117 -13.64 -10.58 -3.79
C THR A 117 -14.80 -11.02 -4.68
N ILE A 118 -14.54 -11.34 -5.96
CA ILE A 118 -15.57 -11.79 -6.90
C ILE A 118 -16.23 -13.09 -6.43
N GLU A 119 -15.46 -14.05 -5.90
CA GLU A 119 -15.99 -15.29 -5.35
C GLU A 119 -16.94 -15.04 -4.18
N ARG A 120 -16.59 -14.09 -3.29
CA ARG A 120 -17.44 -13.68 -2.17
C ARG A 120 -18.71 -12.97 -2.65
N MET A 121 -18.60 -12.10 -3.65
CA MET A 121 -19.77 -11.46 -4.27
C MET A 121 -20.71 -12.49 -4.91
N ARG A 122 -20.18 -13.46 -5.66
CA ARG A 122 -20.96 -14.52 -6.31
C ARG A 122 -21.70 -15.41 -5.31
N ARG A 123 -21.12 -15.61 -4.13
CA ARG A 123 -21.74 -16.33 -3.01
C ARG A 123 -22.71 -15.48 -2.19
N GLY A 124 -22.80 -14.17 -2.43
CA GLY A 124 -23.61 -13.25 -1.63
C GLY A 124 -23.10 -13.05 -0.19
N VAL A 125 -21.81 -13.33 0.06
CA VAL A 125 -21.17 -13.23 1.39
C VAL A 125 -20.15 -12.09 1.47
N GLU A 126 -20.24 -11.12 0.55
CA GLU A 126 -19.35 -9.96 0.59
C GLU A 126 -19.59 -9.14 1.87
N GLY A 127 -18.52 -8.92 2.64
CA GLY A 127 -18.59 -8.17 3.90
C GLY A 127 -19.11 -8.96 5.10
N THR A 128 -19.37 -10.26 4.97
CA THR A 128 -19.74 -11.13 6.12
C THR A 128 -18.57 -12.02 6.55
N HIS A 129 -18.60 -12.47 7.80
CA HIS A 129 -17.64 -13.46 8.33
C HIS A 129 -17.97 -14.90 7.91
N THR A 130 -19.00 -15.09 7.08
CA THR A 130 -19.45 -16.41 6.63
C THR A 130 -18.50 -16.94 5.56
N VAL A 131 -17.94 -18.13 5.81
CA VAL A 131 -17.03 -18.85 4.90
C VAL A 131 -17.78 -19.41 3.69
#